data_AF-A0A1S2R6S2-F1
#
_entry.id   AF-A0A1S2R6S2-F1
#
_cell.length_a   1.000
_cell.length_b   1.000
_cell.length_c   1.000
_cell.angle_alpha   90.00
_cell.angle_beta   90.00
_cell.angle_gamma   90.00
#
_symmetry.space_group_name_H-M   'P 1'
#
loop_
_entity.id
_entity.type
_entity.pdbx_description
1 polymer ?
#
loop_
_entity_poly.entity_id
_entity_poly.type
_entity_poly.pdbx_seq_one_letter_code
_entity_poly.pdbx_strand_id
1 'polypeptide(L)' 'MSQQKLTIVPVTLHSENKGSLKATSSTTSSNCACTIKTVNVEISFFNGVDEHIIQTVMRELKNL' A
#
# COMPACT_ATOMS: atom_id res chain seq x y z
N MET A 1 -30.85 31.05 -12.27
CA MET A 1 -29.42 30.87 -11.93
C MET A 1 -28.60 31.47 -13.06
N SER A 2 -27.74 32.47 -12.77
CA SER A 2 -26.92 33.15 -13.78
C SER A 2 -25.72 32.27 -14.18
N GLN A 3 -25.51 32.06 -15.48
CA GLN A 3 -24.40 31.26 -16.00
C GLN A 3 -23.12 32.11 -16.02
N GLN A 4 -22.36 32.09 -14.91
CA GLN A 4 -21.04 32.70 -14.87
C GLN A 4 -20.04 31.81 -15.62
N LYS A 5 -19.43 32.38 -16.67
CA LYS A 5 -18.40 31.70 -17.46
C LYS A 5 -17.10 31.65 -16.65
N LEU A 6 -16.72 30.47 -16.21
CA LEU A 6 -15.47 30.24 -15.47
C LEU A 6 -14.29 30.21 -16.45
N THR A 7 -13.25 31.00 -16.15
CA THR A 7 -11.99 30.99 -16.90
C THR A 7 -10.98 30.17 -16.13
N ILE A 8 -10.59 29.02 -16.69
CA ILE A 8 -9.57 28.14 -16.11
C ILE A 8 -8.24 28.48 -16.76
N VAL A 9 -7.25 28.85 -15.94
CA VAL A 9 -5.89 29.17 -16.39
C VAL A 9 -4.95 28.04 -15.98
N PRO A 10 -4.19 27.43 -16.91
CA PRO A 10 -3.21 26.42 -16.58
C PRO A 10 -2.06 27.04 -15.80
N VAL A 11 -1.66 26.38 -14.72
CA VAL A 11 -0.48 26.75 -13.92
C VAL A 11 0.47 25.57 -13.85
N THR A 12 1.76 25.88 -13.86
CA THR A 12 2.83 24.89 -13.72
C THR A 12 3.15 24.73 -12.24
N LEU A 13 2.95 23.53 -11.68
CA LEU A 13 3.30 23.22 -10.30
C LEU A 13 4.69 22.61 -10.24
N HIS A 14 5.58 23.18 -9.43
CA HIS A 14 6.88 22.59 -9.13
C HIS A 14 6.75 21.63 -7.95
N SER A 15 7.33 20.42 -8.08
CA SER A 15 7.38 19.46 -6.98
C SER A 15 8.30 19.96 -5.88
N GLU A 16 7.85 19.86 -4.63
CA GLU A 16 8.72 20.07 -3.47
C GLU A 16 9.84 19.02 -3.49
N ASN A 17 11.10 19.48 -3.47
CA ASN A 17 12.27 18.62 -3.41
C ASN A 17 12.42 18.07 -1.98
N LYS A 18 11.77 16.93 -1.70
CA LYS A 18 12.19 16.09 -0.59
C LYS A 18 13.45 15.35 -1.00
N GLY A 19 14.59 15.84 -0.52
CA GLY A 19 15.90 15.28 -0.79
C GLY A 19 15.92 13.77 -0.65
N SER A 20 16.46 13.11 -1.68
CA SER A 20 16.87 11.70 -1.77
C SER A 20 16.57 10.87 -0.52
N LEU A 21 15.33 10.42 -0.39
CA LEU A 21 15.02 9.29 0.46
C LEU A 21 15.54 8.08 -0.30
N LYS A 22 16.77 7.68 0.08
CA LYS A 22 17.37 6.37 -0.14
C LYS A 22 16.27 5.34 -0.39
N ALA A 23 16.33 4.66 -1.54
CA ALA A 23 15.42 3.60 -1.92
C ALA A 23 15.55 2.41 -0.94
N THR A 24 15.00 2.54 0.26
CA THR A 24 14.59 1.42 1.10
C THR A 24 13.16 1.14 0.71
N SER A 25 13.01 0.29 -0.31
CA SER A 25 11.76 -0.44 -0.64
C SER A 25 10.47 0.30 -0.26
N SER A 26 10.12 1.31 -1.04
CA SER A 26 8.78 1.88 -1.02
C SER A 26 7.80 0.84 -1.60
N THR A 27 7.26 -0.04 -0.77
CA THR A 27 6.01 -0.72 -1.12
C THR A 27 5.18 -0.98 0.14
N THR A 28 4.13 -0.16 0.27
CA THR A 28 2.92 -0.39 1.07
C THR A 28 3.06 -0.44 2.59
N SER A 29 3.31 0.71 3.23
CA SER A 29 2.68 1.03 4.52
C SER A 29 1.19 1.36 4.31
N SER A 30 0.48 0.51 3.57
CA SER A 30 -0.96 0.57 3.37
C SER A 30 -1.56 -0.51 4.27
N ASN A 31 -1.53 -0.31 5.60
CA ASN A 31 -2.21 -1.14 6.60
C ASN A 31 -2.11 -2.66 6.36
N CYS A 32 -0.90 -3.21 6.35
CA CYS A 32 -0.72 -4.65 6.47
C CYS A 32 -1.22 -5.07 7.86
N ALA A 33 -2.20 -5.97 7.91
CA ALA A 33 -2.76 -6.51 9.16
C ALA A 33 -1.82 -7.56 9.78
N CYS A 34 -1.22 -8.42 8.96
CA CYS A 34 -0.16 -9.33 9.41
C CYS A 34 0.75 -9.76 8.26
N THR A 35 2.01 -10.04 8.58
CA THR A 35 2.98 -10.61 7.62
C THR A 35 3.54 -11.90 8.19
N ILE A 36 3.53 -12.97 7.39
CA ILE A 36 4.17 -14.24 7.69
C ILE A 36 5.51 -14.29 6.94
N LYS A 37 6.60 -14.54 7.66
CA LYS A 37 7.95 -14.69 7.09
C LYS A 37 8.45 -16.12 7.33
N THR A 38 8.91 -16.76 6.26
CA THR A 38 9.58 -18.07 6.28
C THR A 38 10.96 -17.95 5.63
N VAL A 39 11.75 -19.04 5.61
CA VAL A 39 13.12 -19.02 5.07
C VAL A 39 13.17 -18.53 3.63
N ASN A 40 12.15 -18.85 2.81
CA ASN A 40 12.16 -18.57 1.38
C ASN A 40 11.00 -17.69 0.89
N VAL A 41 9.98 -17.44 1.72
CA VAL A 41 8.81 -16.67 1.30
C VAL A 41 8.32 -15.69 2.37
N GLU A 42 7.85 -14.54 1.92
CA GLU A 42 7.16 -13.53 2.71
C GLU A 42 5.73 -13.36 2.17
N ILE A 43 4.74 -13.44 3.06
CA ILE A 43 3.31 -13.36 2.74
C ILE A 43 2.70 -12.24 3.57
N SER A 44 2.08 -11.25 2.93
CA SER A 44 1.48 -10.10 3.62
C SER A 44 -0.04 -10.08 3.43
N PHE A 45 -0.76 -9.91 4.53
CA PHE A 45 -2.21 -9.79 4.58
C PHE A 45 -2.60 -8.35 4.86
N PHE A 46 -3.53 -7.81 4.06
CA PHE A 46 -4.01 -6.45 4.18
C PHE A 46 -5.37 -6.40 4.90
N ASN A 47 -5.78 -5.22 5.36
CA ASN A 47 -7.08 -5.05 6.03
C ASN A 47 -8.26 -5.60 5.20
N GLY A 48 -9.19 -6.26 5.88
CA GLY A 48 -10.39 -6.87 5.29
C GLY A 48 -10.27 -8.36 4.99
N VAL A 49 -9.10 -8.96 5.22
CA VAL A 49 -8.93 -10.42 5.18
C VAL A 49 -9.56 -11.06 6.44
N ASP A 50 -10.33 -12.12 6.23
CA ASP A 50 -10.93 -12.93 7.28
C ASP A 50 -9.87 -13.72 8.08
N GLU A 51 -10.00 -13.76 9.40
CA GLU A 51 -9.04 -14.44 10.28
C GLU A 51 -8.89 -15.94 9.99
N HIS A 52 -9.95 -16.61 9.54
CA HIS A 52 -9.92 -18.04 9.20
C HIS A 52 -9.07 -18.32 7.95
N ILE A 53 -8.96 -17.34 7.04
CA ILE A 53 -8.06 -17.43 5.88
C ILE A 53 -6.61 -17.41 6.38
N ILE A 54 -6.27 -16.47 7.27
CA ILE A 54 -4.92 -16.36 7.84
C ILE A 54 -4.56 -17.65 8.60
N GLN A 55 -5.46 -18.16 9.44
CA GLN A 55 -5.27 -19.42 10.17
C GLN A 55 -5.08 -20.62 9.24
N THR A 56 -5.83 -20.66 8.13
CA THR A 56 -5.70 -21.73 7.14
C THR A 56 -4.36 -21.67 6.43
N VAL A 57 -3.93 -20.48 5.99
CA VAL A 57 -2.61 -20.31 5.40
C VAL A 57 -1.51 -20.74 6.38
N MET A 58 -1.58 -20.33 7.65
CA MET A 58 -0.62 -20.76 8.67
C MET A 58 -0.58 -22.28 8.85
N ARG A 59 -1.74 -22.94 8.85
CA ARG A 59 -1.85 -24.41 8.98
C ARG A 59 -1.22 -25.14 7.80
N GLU A 60 -1.48 -24.69 6.57
CA GLU A 60 -0.90 -25.29 5.38
C GLU A 60 0.61 -25.07 5.32
N LEU A 61 1.08 -23.88 5.69
CA LEU A 61 2.52 -23.57 5.76
C LEU A 61 3.28 -24.40 6.79
N LYS A 62 2.61 -24.90 7.84
CA LYS A 62 3.23 -25.80 8.83
C LYS A 62 3.58 -27.17 8.24
N ASN A 63 2.87 -27.60 7.20
CA ASN A 63 3.04 -28.92 6.58
C ASN A 63 4.01 -28.88 5.37
N LEU A 64 4.61 -27.72 5.10
CA LEU A 64 5.65 -27.48 4.10
C LEU A 64 7.04 -27.50 4.75
#